data_AF-A0A8S3YRH7-F1
#
_entry.id   AF-A0A8S3YRH7-F1
#
_cell.length_a   1.000
_cell.length_b   1.000
_cell.length_c   1.000
_cell.angle_alpha   90.00
_cell.angle_beta   90.00
_cell.angle_gamma   90.00
#
_symmetry.space_group_name_H-M   'P 1'
#
loop_
_entity.id
_entity.type
_entity.pdbx_description
1 polymer ?
#
loop_
_entity_poly.entity_id
_entity_poly.type
_entity_poly.pdbx_seq_one_letter_code
_entity_poly.pdbx_strand_id
1 'polypeptide(L)'
;SEKPVSNMFDLSPEPVPTFTREVEHWANTYIQKFYNYPPRPSLNPHEAIFMLRAFSSSSDKTERDILECILHKLLESYRFFPEYRDRNLCIAAQIFGGMVEHHIITHKKLDIVLQQILQSLNQHINSNMFWFGVTVLNGFKTKIKEYPEFCRQMIRIPHFFRLPAHLIE
;
A
#
# COMPACT_ATOMS: atom_id res chain seq x y z
N SER A 1 7.21 -6.40 -40.67
CA SER A 1 6.51 -5.25 -40.11
C SER A 1 5.45 -5.71 -39.14
N GLU A 2 5.77 -5.84 -37.86
CA GLU A 2 4.78 -5.88 -36.77
C GLU A 2 5.41 -5.14 -35.60
N LYS A 3 4.77 -4.04 -35.19
CA LYS A 3 5.23 -3.19 -34.07
C LYS A 3 4.83 -3.87 -32.76
N PRO A 4 5.71 -3.94 -31.75
CA PRO A 4 5.31 -4.38 -30.42
C PRO A 4 4.36 -3.33 -29.80
N VAL A 5 3.31 -3.83 -29.16
CA VAL A 5 2.36 -3.06 -28.37
C VAL A 5 3.14 -2.28 -27.33
N SER A 6 3.07 -0.95 -27.42
CA SER A 6 3.69 -0.02 -26.50
C SER A 6 3.23 -0.31 -25.08
N ASN A 7 4.15 -0.71 -24.20
CA ASN A 7 3.92 -0.77 -22.77
C ASN A 7 3.53 0.63 -22.29
N MET A 8 2.27 0.78 -21.92
CA MET A 8 1.64 2.01 -21.42
C MET A 8 2.00 2.27 -19.95
N PHE A 9 3.27 2.09 -19.61
CA PHE A 9 3.90 2.45 -18.34
C PHE A 9 5.26 3.09 -18.66
N ASP A 10 5.26 4.11 -19.51
CA ASP A 10 6.33 5.11 -19.51
C ASP A 10 6.05 6.05 -18.33
N LEU A 11 6.17 5.50 -17.11
CA LEU A 11 6.39 6.31 -15.92
C LEU A 11 7.80 6.86 -16.09
N SER A 12 7.90 8.07 -16.63
CA SER A 12 9.14 8.84 -16.56
C SER A 12 9.70 8.69 -15.15
N PRO A 13 11.02 8.43 -14.97
CA PRO A 13 11.58 8.29 -13.64
C PRO A 13 11.48 9.66 -12.96
N GLU A 14 10.41 9.85 -12.18
CA GLU A 14 10.35 10.93 -11.21
C GLU A 14 11.64 10.84 -10.39
N PRO A 15 12.37 11.95 -10.18
CA PRO A 15 13.62 11.91 -9.44
C PRO A 15 13.35 11.27 -8.08
N VAL A 16 14.03 10.15 -7.81
CA VAL A 16 13.92 9.45 -6.53
C VAL A 16 14.20 10.48 -5.44
N PRO A 17 13.25 10.75 -4.52
CA PRO A 17 13.45 11.79 -3.54
C PRO A 17 14.70 11.49 -2.72
N THR A 18 15.63 12.44 -2.73
CA THR A 18 16.88 12.32 -1.97
C THR A 18 16.58 12.66 -0.51
N PHE A 19 16.47 11.64 0.34
CA PHE A 19 16.30 11.81 1.78
C PHE A 19 17.67 11.99 2.47
N THR A 20 17.69 12.69 3.60
CA THR A 20 18.91 12.74 4.43
C THR A 20 19.17 11.37 5.06
N ARG A 21 20.43 11.08 5.38
CA ARG A 21 20.79 9.82 6.07
C ARG A 21 20.03 9.62 7.38
N GLU A 22 19.72 10.71 8.08
CA GLU A 22 18.94 10.67 9.31
C GLU A 22 17.48 10.27 9.04
N VAL A 23 16.85 10.88 8.03
CA VAL A 23 15.48 10.51 7.62
C VAL A 23 15.42 9.04 7.20
N GLU A 24 16.38 8.57 6.40
CA GLU A 24 16.45 7.17 5.99
C GLU A 24 16.64 6.23 7.18
N HIS A 25 17.50 6.58 8.14
CA HIS A 25 17.73 5.81 9.35
C HIS A 25 16.44 5.64 10.17
N TRP A 26 15.72 6.73 10.41
CA TRP A 26 14.47 6.70 11.15
C TRP A 26 13.37 5.96 10.39
N ALA A 27 13.21 6.20 9.09
CA ALA A 27 12.25 5.47 8.26
C ALA A 27 12.48 3.96 8.30
N ASN A 28 13.73 3.52 8.13
CA ASN A 28 14.09 2.11 8.24
C ASN A 28 13.80 1.54 9.63
N THR A 29 14.06 2.32 10.69
CA THR A 29 13.76 1.93 12.07
C THR A 29 12.26 1.73 12.30
N TYR A 30 11.41 2.62 11.79
CA TYR A 30 9.95 2.45 11.89
C TYR A 30 9.45 1.26 11.07
N ILE A 31 9.93 1.07 9.84
CA ILE A 31 9.57 -0.09 9.02
C ILE A 31 9.96 -1.41 9.71
N GLN A 32 11.14 -1.47 10.33
CA GLN A 32 11.54 -2.65 11.12
C GLN A 32 10.59 -2.91 12.28
N LYS A 33 10.13 -1.86 12.98
CA LYS A 33 9.14 -2.00 14.07
C LYS A 33 7.81 -2.57 13.59
N PHE A 34 7.39 -2.34 12.34
CA PHE A 34 6.17 -2.94 11.80
C PHE A 34 6.25 -4.48 11.75
N TYR A 35 7.44 -5.03 11.51
CA TYR A 35 7.62 -6.47 11.29
C TYR A 35 8.28 -7.21 12.47
N ASN A 36 8.78 -6.50 13.47
CA ASN A 36 9.43 -7.09 14.64
C ASN A 36 8.52 -8.07 15.41
N TYR A 37 9.17 -8.96 16.18
CA TYR A 37 8.55 -9.88 17.12
C TYR A 37 9.03 -9.58 18.54
N PRO A 38 8.19 -9.76 19.58
CA PRO A 38 8.63 -9.72 20.96
C PRO A 38 9.86 -10.61 21.20
N PRO A 39 10.83 -10.20 22.04
CA PRO A 39 10.80 -9.03 22.93
C PRO A 39 11.22 -7.70 22.26
N ARG A 40 11.51 -7.70 20.94
CA ARG A 40 11.90 -6.47 20.25
C ARG A 40 10.72 -5.49 20.20
N PRO A 41 10.98 -4.18 20.33
CA PRO A 41 9.94 -3.16 20.13
C PRO A 41 9.27 -3.37 18.78
N SER A 42 7.94 -3.49 18.79
CA SER A 42 7.12 -3.65 17.60
C SER A 42 5.94 -2.69 17.66
N LEU A 43 5.45 -2.29 16.49
CA LEU A 43 4.22 -1.53 16.33
C LEU A 43 3.21 -2.43 15.66
N ASN A 44 2.03 -2.58 16.25
CA ASN A 44 0.95 -3.24 15.55
C ASN A 44 0.41 -2.32 14.43
N PRO A 45 -0.32 -2.86 13.44
CA PRO A 45 -0.78 -2.07 12.29
C PRO A 45 -1.61 -0.84 12.67
N HIS A 46 -2.45 -0.91 13.71
CA HIS A 46 -3.23 0.24 14.16
C HIS A 46 -2.35 1.35 14.75
N GLU A 47 -1.36 0.99 15.57
CA GLU A 47 -0.37 1.94 16.11
C GLU A 47 0.48 2.56 15.01
N ALA A 48 0.89 1.76 14.02
CA ALA A 48 1.63 2.24 12.87
C ALA A 48 0.83 3.30 12.09
N ILE A 49 -0.45 3.04 11.82
CA ILE A 49 -1.34 4.00 11.15
C ILE A 49 -1.51 5.28 11.96
N PHE A 50 -1.70 5.16 13.27
CA PHE A 50 -1.82 6.33 14.15
C PHE A 50 -0.57 7.21 14.08
N MET A 51 0.61 6.60 14.14
CA MET A 51 1.89 7.29 14.00
C MET A 51 2.06 7.94 12.62
N LEU A 52 1.79 7.22 11.53
CA LEU A 52 1.93 7.75 10.17
C LEU A 52 0.97 8.92 9.93
N ARG A 53 -0.23 8.86 10.50
CA ARG A 53 -1.20 9.96 10.45
C ARG A 53 -0.72 11.18 11.24
N ALA A 54 -0.10 10.98 12.39
CA ALA A 54 0.49 12.09 13.14
C ALA A 54 1.57 12.79 12.30
N PHE A 55 2.46 12.03 11.67
CA PHE A 55 3.51 12.56 10.79
C PHE A 55 2.95 13.31 9.59
N SER A 56 1.84 12.85 8.99
CA SER A 56 1.25 13.54 7.83
C SER A 56 0.73 14.94 8.15
N SER A 57 0.29 15.16 9.40
CA SER A 57 -0.19 16.45 9.90
C SER A 57 0.84 17.25 10.71
N SER A 58 2.06 16.73 10.86
CA SER A 58 3.06 17.36 11.72
C SER A 58 3.53 18.71 11.17
N SER A 59 3.85 19.64 12.07
CA SER A 59 4.55 20.89 11.72
C SER A 59 6.05 20.68 11.51
N ASP A 60 6.64 19.60 12.03
CA ASP A 60 8.04 19.24 11.82
C ASP A 60 8.27 18.69 10.41
N LYS A 61 9.21 19.31 9.68
CA LYS A 61 9.59 18.85 8.35
C LYS A 61 10.23 17.47 8.38
N THR A 62 11.00 17.14 9.42
CA THR A 62 11.69 15.86 9.54
C THR A 62 10.70 14.71 9.64
N GLU A 63 9.64 14.85 10.44
CA GLU A 63 8.57 13.84 10.54
C GLU A 63 7.84 13.63 9.21
N ARG A 64 7.53 14.71 8.50
CA ARG A 64 6.92 14.64 7.16
C ARG A 64 7.85 13.95 6.14
N ASP A 65 9.15 14.25 6.18
CA ASP A 65 10.14 13.62 5.32
C ASP A 65 10.33 12.12 5.65
N ILE A 66 10.25 11.74 6.94
CA ILE A 66 10.26 10.34 7.38
C ILE A 66 9.04 9.60 6.83
N LEU A 67 7.84 10.16 6.95
CA LEU A 67 6.64 9.58 6.36
C LEU A 67 6.82 9.37 4.86
N GLU A 68 7.28 10.40 4.15
CA GLU A 68 7.48 10.35 2.70
C GLU A 68 8.48 9.26 2.28
N CYS A 69 9.55 9.07 3.07
CA CYS A 69 10.52 8.00 2.88
C CYS A 69 9.93 6.61 3.16
N ILE A 70 9.12 6.47 4.21
CA ILE A 70 8.40 5.23 4.52
C ILE A 70 7.44 4.87 3.38
N LEU A 71 6.65 5.82 2.90
CA LEU A 71 5.72 5.61 1.79
C LEU A 71 6.45 5.12 0.53
N HIS A 72 7.54 5.80 0.14
CA HIS A 72 8.35 5.36 -1.00
C HIS A 72 8.82 3.92 -0.86
N LYS A 73 9.44 3.57 0.28
CA LYS A 73 9.96 2.22 0.52
C LYS A 73 8.86 1.16 0.54
N LEU A 74 7.70 1.46 1.14
CA LEU A 74 6.58 0.52 1.17
C LEU A 74 5.97 0.30 -0.21
N LEU A 75 5.80 1.35 -1.02
CA LEU A 75 5.28 1.23 -2.38
C LEU A 75 6.24 0.47 -3.30
N GLU A 76 7.55 0.73 -3.18
CA GLU A 76 8.59 -0.04 -3.89
C GLU A 76 8.64 -1.51 -3.45
N SER A 77 8.24 -1.79 -2.20
CA SER A 77 8.25 -3.15 -1.67
C SER A 77 7.20 -4.06 -2.30
N TYR A 78 6.17 -3.49 -2.95
CA TYR A 78 5.08 -4.24 -3.59
C TYR A 78 5.58 -5.35 -4.54
N ARG A 79 6.63 -5.07 -5.32
CA ARG A 79 7.21 -6.07 -6.25
C ARG A 79 7.77 -7.32 -5.56
N PHE A 80 8.08 -7.22 -4.27
CA PHE A 80 8.62 -8.31 -3.45
C PHE A 80 7.55 -8.99 -2.59
N PHE A 81 6.33 -8.45 -2.52
CA PHE A 81 5.23 -9.01 -1.72
C PHE A 81 4.86 -10.46 -2.05
N PRO A 82 4.96 -10.95 -3.30
CA PRO A 82 4.76 -12.37 -3.59
C PRO A 82 5.71 -13.30 -2.81
N GLU A 83 6.87 -12.81 -2.38
CA GLU A 83 7.90 -13.56 -1.65
C GLU A 83 7.77 -13.39 -0.11
N TYR A 84 6.85 -12.54 0.36
CA TYR A 84 6.68 -12.29 1.78
C TYR A 84 6.06 -13.50 2.48
N ARG A 85 6.48 -13.72 3.73
CA ARG A 85 5.78 -14.63 4.65
C ARG A 85 4.39 -14.07 4.96
N ASP A 86 3.41 -14.96 5.15
CA ASP A 86 1.99 -14.61 5.33
C ASP A 86 1.75 -13.54 6.40
N ARG A 87 2.43 -13.61 7.56
CA ARG A 87 2.31 -12.58 8.61
C ARG A 87 2.76 -11.21 8.11
N ASN A 88 3.92 -11.12 7.47
CA ASN A 88 4.48 -9.85 7.03
C ASN A 88 3.63 -9.26 5.91
N LEU A 89 3.13 -10.11 5.00
CA LEU A 89 2.22 -9.67 3.95
C LEU A 89 0.89 -9.15 4.53
N CYS A 90 0.35 -9.83 5.54
CA CYS A 90 -0.85 -9.40 6.25
C CYS A 90 -0.66 -8.04 6.96
N ILE A 91 0.47 -7.86 7.66
CA ILE A 91 0.83 -6.58 8.28
C ILE A 91 0.91 -5.47 7.22
N ALA A 92 1.61 -5.72 6.11
CA ALA A 92 1.70 -4.77 5.01
C ALA A 92 0.32 -4.42 4.46
N ALA A 93 -0.54 -5.41 4.23
CA ALA A 93 -1.89 -5.20 3.73
C ALA A 93 -2.74 -4.33 4.66
N GLN A 94 -2.68 -4.59 5.97
CA GLN A 94 -3.42 -3.81 6.98
C GLN A 94 -2.92 -2.36 7.03
N ILE A 95 -1.60 -2.14 6.94
CA ILE A 95 -1.02 -0.80 6.88
C ILE A 95 -1.41 -0.09 5.58
N PHE A 96 -1.38 -0.76 4.42
CA PHE A 96 -1.84 -0.16 3.16
C PHE A 96 -3.31 0.24 3.20
N GLY A 97 -4.19 -0.65 3.70
CA GLY A 97 -5.62 -0.35 3.83
C GLY A 97 -5.88 0.84 4.75
N GLY A 98 -5.22 0.87 5.91
CA GLY A 98 -5.34 1.99 6.85
C GLY A 98 -4.78 3.31 6.30
N MET A 99 -3.70 3.27 5.52
CA MET A 99 -3.14 4.47 4.89
C MET A 99 -4.11 5.10 3.89
N VAL A 100 -4.87 4.29 3.14
CA VAL A 100 -5.92 4.78 2.24
C VAL A 100 -7.11 5.31 3.03
N GLU A 101 -7.61 4.53 4.01
CA GLU A 101 -8.78 4.90 4.85
C GLU A 101 -8.59 6.26 5.55
N HIS A 102 -7.38 6.54 6.03
CA HIS A 102 -7.06 7.77 6.76
C HIS A 102 -6.48 8.89 5.89
N HIS A 103 -6.53 8.75 4.55
CA HIS A 103 -6.02 9.74 3.60
C HIS A 103 -4.55 10.11 3.83
N ILE A 104 -3.74 9.16 4.32
CA ILE A 104 -2.28 9.35 4.49
C ILE A 104 -1.59 9.35 3.13
N ILE A 105 -2.10 8.55 2.19
CA ILE A 105 -1.64 8.51 0.80
C ILE A 105 -2.60 9.32 -0.06
N THR A 106 -2.04 10.28 -0.82
CA THR A 106 -2.81 11.21 -1.65
C THR A 106 -2.20 11.37 -3.05
N HIS A 107 -2.98 11.95 -3.97
CA HIS A 107 -2.58 12.29 -5.33
C HIS A 107 -1.97 11.10 -6.10
N LYS A 108 -0.87 11.31 -6.84
CA LYS A 108 -0.22 10.30 -7.68
C LYS A 108 0.07 8.97 -6.95
N LYS A 109 0.43 9.01 -5.66
CA LYS A 109 0.71 7.79 -4.90
C LYS A 109 -0.55 6.95 -4.65
N LEU A 110 -1.70 7.61 -4.48
CA LEU A 110 -2.97 6.93 -4.31
C LEU A 110 -3.33 6.16 -5.59
N ASP A 111 -3.12 6.75 -6.76
CA ASP A 111 -3.36 6.07 -8.05
C ASP A 111 -2.51 4.81 -8.17
N ILE A 112 -1.22 4.88 -7.78
CA ILE A 112 -0.31 3.72 -7.74
C ILE A 112 -0.85 2.64 -6.80
N VAL A 113 -1.26 2.99 -5.59
CA VAL A 113 -1.80 2.04 -4.60
C VAL A 113 -3.09 1.38 -5.12
N LEU A 114 -4.02 2.16 -5.65
CA LEU A 114 -5.27 1.62 -6.19
C LEU A 114 -5.00 0.65 -7.37
N GLN A 115 -4.05 0.98 -8.25
CA GLN A 115 -3.63 0.06 -9.32
C GLN A 115 -2.99 -1.22 -8.77
N GLN A 116 -2.12 -1.12 -7.76
CA GLN A 116 -1.52 -2.28 -7.10
C GLN A 116 -2.59 -3.18 -6.44
N ILE A 117 -3.62 -2.59 -5.83
CA ILE A 117 -4.75 -3.34 -5.26
C ILE A 117 -5.51 -4.08 -6.36
N LEU A 118 -5.84 -3.42 -7.48
CA LEU A 118 -6.50 -4.07 -8.61
C LEU A 118 -5.67 -5.23 -9.18
N GLN A 119 -4.36 -5.03 -9.35
CA GLN A 119 -3.44 -6.07 -9.80
C GLN A 119 -3.40 -7.26 -8.86
N SER A 120 -3.41 -7.00 -7.55
CA SER A 120 -3.46 -8.01 -6.49
C SER A 120 -4.77 -8.80 -6.50
N LEU A 121 -5.91 -8.11 -6.59
CA LEU A 121 -7.23 -8.73 -6.67
C LEU A 121 -7.41 -9.57 -7.94
N ASN A 122 -6.71 -9.22 -9.03
CA ASN A 122 -6.76 -9.97 -10.29
C ASN A 122 -5.83 -11.21 -10.31
N GLN A 123 -5.04 -11.45 -9.27
CA GLN A 123 -4.24 -12.67 -9.15
C GLN A 123 -5.14 -13.91 -8.96
N HIS A 124 -4.54 -15.11 -9.10
CA HIS A 124 -5.24 -16.37 -8.86
C HIS A 124 -5.90 -16.37 -7.47
N ILE A 125 -7.16 -16.81 -7.41
CA ILE A 125 -7.92 -16.91 -6.17
C ILE A 125 -7.15 -17.76 -5.16
N ASN A 126 -7.16 -17.37 -3.89
CA ASN A 126 -6.40 -18.00 -2.79
C ASN A 126 -4.87 -17.83 -2.86
N SER A 127 -4.31 -17.10 -3.82
CA SER A 127 -2.90 -16.71 -3.76
C SER A 127 -2.65 -15.69 -2.63
N ASN A 128 -1.41 -15.60 -2.16
CA ASN A 128 -0.99 -14.62 -1.15
C ASN A 128 -1.30 -13.18 -1.59
N MET A 129 -1.08 -12.86 -2.87
CA MET A 129 -1.38 -11.54 -3.41
C MET A 129 -2.88 -11.27 -3.56
N PHE A 130 -3.69 -12.28 -3.87
CA PHE A 130 -5.15 -12.14 -3.84
C PHE A 130 -5.63 -11.77 -2.43
N TRP A 131 -5.16 -12.48 -1.41
CA TRP A 131 -5.51 -12.18 -0.01
C TRP A 131 -4.95 -10.85 0.50
N PHE A 132 -3.77 -10.44 0.02
CA PHE A 132 -3.25 -9.09 0.23
C PHE A 132 -4.27 -8.07 -0.30
N GLY A 133 -4.69 -8.17 -1.56
CA GLY A 133 -5.66 -7.26 -2.17
C GLY A 133 -6.99 -7.21 -1.40
N VAL A 134 -7.52 -8.37 -1.01
CA VAL A 134 -8.76 -8.46 -0.19
C VAL A 134 -8.59 -7.78 1.17
N THR A 135 -7.44 -7.98 1.82
CA THR A 135 -7.16 -7.39 3.15
C THR A 135 -7.03 -5.87 3.06
N VAL A 136 -6.32 -5.35 2.05
CA VAL A 136 -6.22 -3.91 1.80
C VAL A 136 -7.61 -3.33 1.53
N LEU A 137 -8.39 -3.94 0.63
CA LEU A 137 -9.74 -3.52 0.27
C LEU A 137 -10.67 -3.43 1.50
N ASN A 138 -10.62 -4.43 2.38
CA ASN A 138 -11.38 -4.41 3.62
C ASN A 138 -10.96 -3.29 4.56
N GLY A 139 -9.68 -2.88 4.52
CA GLY A 139 -9.14 -1.80 5.34
C GLY A 139 -9.71 -0.41 5.03
N PHE A 140 -10.12 -0.16 3.78
CA PHE A 140 -10.72 1.13 3.38
C PHE A 140 -12.15 1.02 2.80
N LYS A 141 -12.86 -0.08 3.08
CA LYS A 141 -14.19 -0.34 2.50
C LYS A 141 -15.22 0.76 2.78
N THR A 142 -15.11 1.44 3.91
CA THR A 142 -15.96 2.59 4.29
C THR A 142 -15.75 3.79 3.38
N LYS A 143 -14.58 3.89 2.76
CA LYS A 143 -14.14 4.96 1.87
C LYS A 143 -14.14 4.58 0.39
N ILE A 144 -14.41 3.32 0.04
CA ILE A 144 -14.35 2.83 -1.34
C ILE A 144 -15.21 3.65 -2.32
N LYS A 145 -16.34 4.18 -1.84
CA LYS A 145 -17.29 5.00 -2.62
C LYS A 145 -16.68 6.33 -3.10
N GLU A 146 -15.60 6.78 -2.47
CA GLU A 146 -14.83 7.96 -2.89
C GLU A 146 -14.01 7.68 -4.17
N TYR A 147 -13.88 6.40 -4.58
CA TYR A 147 -13.07 5.96 -5.72
C TYR A 147 -13.91 5.25 -6.80
N PRO A 148 -14.85 5.95 -7.47
CA PRO A 148 -15.79 5.30 -8.39
C PRO A 148 -15.13 4.66 -9.61
N GLU A 149 -14.00 5.19 -10.09
CA GLU A 149 -13.24 4.58 -11.19
C GLU A 149 -12.57 3.28 -10.76
N PHE A 150 -12.02 3.23 -9.55
CA PHE A 150 -11.49 2.00 -8.97
C PHE A 150 -12.58 0.93 -8.86
N CYS A 151 -13.78 1.28 -8.38
CA CYS A 151 -14.92 0.37 -8.34
C CYS A 151 -15.29 -0.19 -9.73
N ARG A 152 -15.34 0.67 -10.76
CA ARG A 152 -15.61 0.25 -12.15
C ARG A 152 -14.59 -0.75 -12.66
N GLN A 153 -13.32 -0.55 -12.37
CA GLN A 153 -12.26 -1.48 -12.76
C GLN A 153 -12.32 -2.79 -11.97
N MET A 154 -12.61 -2.72 -10.67
CA MET A 154 -12.75 -3.88 -9.81
C MET A 154 -13.87 -4.83 -10.27
N ILE A 155 -15.02 -4.29 -10.70
CA ILE A 155 -16.15 -5.08 -11.23
C ILE A 155 -15.77 -5.84 -12.52
N ARG A 156 -14.77 -5.37 -13.27
CA ARG A 156 -14.28 -6.02 -14.50
C ARG A 156 -13.36 -7.22 -14.23
N ILE A 157 -12.95 -7.44 -12.98
CA ILE A 157 -12.13 -8.61 -12.61
C ILE A 157 -12.98 -9.88 -12.83
N PRO A 158 -12.51 -10.88 -13.59
CA PRO A 158 -13.31 -12.05 -13.96
C PRO A 158 -13.92 -12.80 -12.77
N HIS A 159 -13.19 -12.85 -11.65
CA HIS A 159 -13.61 -13.48 -10.41
C HIS A 159 -14.06 -12.49 -9.33
N PHE A 160 -14.54 -11.29 -9.71
CA PHE A 160 -15.06 -10.28 -8.78
C PHE A 160 -16.11 -10.85 -7.81
N PHE A 161 -17.05 -11.65 -8.32
CA PHE A 161 -18.10 -12.28 -7.49
C PHE A 161 -17.58 -13.38 -6.53
N ARG A 162 -16.28 -13.65 -6.53
CA ARG A 162 -15.61 -14.54 -5.56
C ARG A 162 -14.99 -13.78 -4.39
N LEU A 163 -15.02 -12.45 -4.41
CA LEU A 163 -14.63 -11.65 -3.26
C LEU A 163 -15.60 -11.87 -2.09
N PRO A 164 -15.18 -11.61 -0.83
CA PRO A 164 -16.09 -11.62 0.31
C PRO A 164 -17.32 -10.74 0.06
N ALA A 165 -18.51 -11.25 0.40
CA ALA A 165 -19.79 -10.59 0.08
C ALA A 165 -19.87 -9.13 0.58
N HIS A 166 -19.35 -8.87 1.78
CA HIS A 166 -19.33 -7.54 2.39
C HIS A 166 -18.41 -6.52 1.67
N LEU A 167 -17.65 -6.94 0.66
CA LEU A 167 -16.83 -6.07 -0.21
C LEU A 167 -17.46 -5.86 -1.59
N ILE A 168 -18.54 -6.57 -1.90
CA ILE A 168 -19.28 -6.48 -3.16
C ILE A 168 -20.50 -5.56 -3.01
N GLU A 169 -21.10 -5.53 -1.81
CA GLU A 169 -22.31 -4.76 -1.46
C GLU A 169 -22.12 -3.23 -1.39
#